data_AF-A0A0U5C5H1-F1
#
_entry.id   AF-A0A0U5C5H1-F1
#
_cell.length_a   1.000
_cell.length_b   1.000
_cell.length_c   1.000
_cell.angle_alpha   90.00
_cell.angle_beta   90.00
_cell.angle_gamma   90.00
#
_symmetry.space_group_name_H-M   'P 1'
#
loop_
_entity.id
_entity.type
_entity.pdbx_description
1 polymer ?
#
loop_
_entity_poly.entity_id
_entity_poly.type
_entity_poly.pdbx_seq_one_letter_code
_entity_poly.pdbx_strand_id
1 'polypeptide(L)'
;MDQVESKEILVEELNNSICIDIVGPARTGKSTFIKSFVDLYVLSNISDEQEKDNIISYLPEIGKGKIMQTIQKTSLVFQSVTINGFSTDVKITEQIKHKIHGAKYPEVKSEEEISNLILQSEASLTPYPHSHITLLFTTDGSFGGFPRYAYIDAEKKSIEDLNIVNKPFVIVVNTANPESEDALLLQQKLQEEHSVPVFILSAANLNIGEFNQVLKNNLCKHPINELNLEISPSLIMSLDESHSLRMQINDMVKEVTQDIACFCHLEYLLKRFMDFRIVSNVQISKLNMSAGTVEIWIDIDEEEVGKVEDEIFTEKKKGLGIMRLLFGK
;
A
#
# COMPACT_ATOMS: atom_id res chain seq x y z
N MET A 1 -9.37 -36.13 -12.72
CA MET A 1 -9.54 -35.04 -13.71
C MET A 1 -10.01 -33.89 -12.86
N ASP A 2 -9.04 -33.32 -12.15
CA ASP A 2 -9.31 -32.61 -10.92
C ASP A 2 -9.43 -31.13 -11.26
N GLN A 3 -10.61 -30.60 -10.97
CA GLN A 3 -10.93 -29.21 -11.13
C GLN A 3 -9.97 -28.42 -10.24
N VAL A 4 -9.05 -27.68 -10.87
CA VAL A 4 -8.27 -26.66 -10.19
C VAL A 4 -9.26 -25.54 -9.87
N GLU A 5 -9.83 -25.59 -8.67
CA GLU A 5 -10.59 -24.48 -8.10
C GLU A 5 -9.69 -23.25 -8.07
N SER A 6 -9.94 -22.33 -9.00
CA SER A 6 -9.57 -20.93 -8.87
C SER A 6 -10.15 -20.43 -7.56
N LYS A 7 -9.30 -20.28 -6.54
CA LYS A 7 -9.60 -19.56 -5.30
C LYS A 7 -9.77 -18.07 -5.61
N GLU A 8 -10.84 -17.72 -6.30
CA GLU A 8 -11.37 -16.37 -6.30
C GLU A 8 -12.19 -16.23 -5.02
N ILE A 9 -11.58 -15.65 -3.98
CA ILE A 9 -12.37 -15.01 -2.95
C ILE A 9 -13.03 -13.83 -3.67
N LEU A 10 -14.35 -13.92 -3.89
CA LEU A 10 -15.19 -12.84 -4.40
C LEU A 10 -14.88 -11.56 -3.62
N VAL A 11 -14.20 -10.63 -4.29
CA VAL A 11 -13.84 -9.32 -3.75
C VAL A 11 -15.10 -8.47 -3.83
N GLU A 12 -15.85 -8.38 -2.74
CA GLU A 12 -16.65 -7.18 -2.51
C GLU A 12 -15.71 -5.98 -2.65
N GLU A 13 -16.15 -4.94 -3.37
CA GLU A 13 -15.42 -3.70 -3.54
C GLU A 13 -15.01 -3.15 -2.16
N LEU A 14 -13.79 -3.44 -1.74
CA LEU A 14 -13.22 -2.94 -0.50
C LEU A 14 -13.00 -1.45 -0.67
N ASN A 15 -14.05 -0.68 -0.35
CA ASN A 15 -14.12 0.79 -0.50
C ASN A 15 -13.04 1.57 0.29
N ASN A 16 -12.21 0.88 1.08
CA ASN A 16 -11.14 1.42 1.91
C ASN A 16 -9.85 0.56 1.86
N SER A 17 -9.54 -0.08 0.74
CA SER A 17 -8.33 -0.93 0.61
C SER A 17 -7.21 -0.31 -0.24
N ILE A 18 -5.97 -0.56 0.14
CA ILE A 18 -4.80 -0.37 -0.72
C ILE A 18 -4.68 -1.59 -1.62
N CYS A 19 -4.71 -1.37 -2.94
CA CYS A 19 -4.46 -2.42 -3.92
C CYS A 19 -3.01 -2.33 -4.40
N ILE A 20 -2.22 -3.39 -4.21
CA ILE A 20 -0.83 -3.49 -4.68
C ILE A 20 -0.76 -4.53 -5.79
N ASP A 21 -0.57 -4.09 -7.03
CA ASP A 21 -0.34 -4.97 -8.17
C ASP A 21 1.15 -5.12 -8.43
N ILE A 22 1.63 -6.35 -8.28
CA ILE A 22 3.03 -6.72 -8.47
C ILE A 22 3.13 -7.44 -9.82
N VAL A 23 3.71 -6.74 -10.80
CA VAL A 23 3.76 -7.17 -12.20
C VAL A 23 5.22 -7.32 -12.65
N GLY A 24 5.46 -8.05 -13.73
CA GLY A 24 6.77 -8.11 -14.39
C GLY A 24 7.22 -9.52 -14.77
N PRO A 25 8.45 -9.66 -15.31
CA PRO A 25 8.96 -10.92 -15.82
C PRO A 25 8.98 -12.03 -14.77
N ALA A 26 8.89 -13.27 -15.22
CA ALA A 26 9.04 -14.42 -14.32
C ALA A 26 10.44 -14.41 -13.65
N ARG A 27 10.56 -14.93 -12.41
CA ARG A 27 11.84 -15.04 -11.65
C ARG A 27 12.52 -13.71 -11.30
N THR A 28 11.75 -12.63 -11.13
CA THR A 28 12.24 -11.34 -10.60
C THR A 28 12.09 -11.22 -9.08
N GLY A 29 11.61 -12.25 -8.39
CA GLY A 29 11.46 -12.29 -6.93
C GLY A 29 10.17 -11.65 -6.39
N LYS A 30 9.14 -11.49 -7.23
CA LYS A 30 7.79 -11.04 -6.85
C LYS A 30 7.19 -11.87 -5.69
N SER A 31 7.13 -13.19 -5.80
CA SER A 31 6.63 -14.07 -4.72
C SER A 31 7.44 -13.94 -3.43
N THR A 32 8.76 -13.73 -3.53
CA THR A 32 9.61 -13.46 -2.36
C THR A 32 9.24 -12.14 -1.69
N PHE A 33 8.99 -11.09 -2.47
CA PHE A 33 8.56 -9.80 -1.95
C PHE A 33 7.20 -9.88 -1.25
N ILE A 34 6.24 -10.62 -1.82
CA ILE A 34 4.92 -10.85 -1.19
C ILE A 34 5.08 -11.56 0.14
N LYS A 35 5.93 -12.59 0.21
CA LYS A 35 6.21 -13.29 1.46
C LYS A 35 6.80 -12.33 2.49
N SER A 36 7.82 -11.56 2.12
CA SER A 36 8.43 -10.57 3.02
C SER A 36 7.44 -9.50 3.47
N PHE A 37 6.53 -9.05 2.60
CA PHE A 37 5.45 -8.14 2.99
C PHE A 37 4.56 -8.76 4.07
N VAL A 38 4.13 -10.00 3.86
CA VAL A 38 3.26 -10.70 4.80
C VAL A 38 3.97 -10.93 6.14
N ASP A 39 5.24 -11.31 6.11
CA ASP A 39 6.05 -11.48 7.32
C ASP A 39 6.17 -10.15 8.12
N LEU A 40 6.40 -9.03 7.43
CA LEU A 40 6.65 -7.72 8.06
C LEU A 40 5.38 -6.98 8.53
N TYR A 41 4.27 -7.09 7.80
CA TYR A 41 3.09 -6.25 8.02
C TYR A 41 1.87 -7.02 8.51
N VAL A 42 1.79 -8.32 8.25
CA VAL A 42 0.63 -9.15 8.58
C VAL A 42 0.96 -10.05 9.76
N LEU A 43 1.93 -10.95 9.61
CA LEU A 43 2.24 -11.97 10.63
C LEU A 43 2.83 -11.37 11.91
N SER A 44 3.55 -10.25 11.81
CA SER A 44 4.11 -9.55 12.97
C SER A 44 3.05 -9.07 13.97
N ASN A 45 1.80 -8.90 13.52
CA ASN A 45 0.69 -8.38 14.31
C ASN A 45 -0.27 -9.48 14.80
N ILE A 46 -0.06 -10.73 14.38
CA ILE A 46 -0.91 -11.88 14.76
C ILE A 46 -0.23 -12.66 15.88
N SER A 47 -0.97 -12.96 16.95
CA SER A 47 -0.45 -13.75 18.08
C SER A 47 -0.76 -15.25 17.97
N ASP A 48 -1.82 -15.62 17.25
CA ASP A 48 -2.22 -17.02 17.08
C ASP A 48 -1.38 -17.71 15.99
N GLU A 49 -0.63 -18.75 16.39
CA GLU A 49 0.20 -19.54 15.48
C GLU A 49 -0.63 -20.32 14.43
N GLN A 50 -1.84 -20.76 14.75
CA GLN A 50 -2.71 -21.44 13.77
C GLN A 50 -3.17 -20.49 12.68
N GLU A 51 -3.46 -19.24 13.05
CA GLU A 51 -3.83 -18.20 12.09
C GLU A 51 -2.64 -17.83 11.19
N LYS A 52 -1.43 -17.74 11.74
CA LYS A 52 -0.20 -17.54 10.95
C LYS A 52 0.01 -18.67 9.94
N ASP A 53 -0.06 -19.93 10.40
CA ASP A 53 0.12 -21.10 9.53
C ASP A 53 -0.93 -21.13 8.41
N ASN A 54 -2.17 -20.75 8.73
CA ASN A 54 -3.23 -20.61 7.75
C ASN A 54 -2.89 -19.55 6.70
N ILE A 55 -2.46 -18.35 7.10
CA ILE A 55 -2.04 -17.28 6.17
C ILE A 55 -0.87 -17.72 5.29
N ILE A 56 0.15 -18.35 5.88
CA ILE A 56 1.32 -18.86 5.17
C ILE A 56 0.90 -19.87 4.09
N SER A 57 -0.12 -20.68 4.34
CA SER A 57 -0.63 -21.66 3.38
C SER A 57 -1.22 -21.05 2.10
N TYR A 58 -1.62 -19.77 2.13
CA TYR A 58 -2.11 -19.05 0.95
C TYR A 58 -1.00 -18.37 0.15
N LEU A 59 0.23 -18.29 0.69
CA LEU A 59 1.33 -17.61 0.00
C LEU A 59 1.82 -18.39 -1.22
N PRO A 60 2.29 -17.67 -2.26
CA PRO A 60 2.84 -18.31 -3.44
C PRO A 60 4.08 -19.15 -3.10
N GLU A 61 4.18 -20.34 -3.69
CA GLU A 61 5.37 -21.17 -3.54
C GLU A 61 6.60 -20.52 -4.20
N ILE A 62 7.67 -20.35 -3.43
CA ILE A 62 8.93 -19.80 -3.94
C ILE A 62 9.73 -20.92 -4.60
N GLY A 63 9.60 -21.04 -5.92
CA GLY A 63 10.36 -22.01 -6.69
C GLY A 63 11.88 -21.83 -6.55
N LYS A 64 12.62 -22.93 -6.48
CA LYS A 64 14.10 -22.94 -6.49
C LYS A 64 14.63 -23.40 -7.85
N GLY A 65 15.68 -22.75 -8.34
CA GLY A 65 16.35 -23.13 -9.60
C GLY A 65 15.71 -22.57 -10.88
N LYS A 66 15.95 -23.24 -12.02
CA LYS A 66 15.59 -22.74 -13.36
C LYS A 66 14.21 -23.17 -13.86
N ILE A 67 13.49 -24.00 -13.09
CA ILE A 67 12.18 -24.56 -13.45
C ILE A 67 11.09 -23.70 -12.82
N MET A 68 10.14 -23.25 -13.63
CA MET A 68 8.93 -22.59 -13.17
C MET A 68 7.93 -23.65 -12.70
N GLN A 69 7.43 -23.52 -11.47
CA GLN A 69 6.40 -24.42 -10.96
C GLN A 69 4.99 -23.86 -11.24
N THR A 70 4.80 -22.54 -11.23
CA THR A 70 3.48 -21.91 -11.28
C THR A 70 3.47 -20.68 -12.20
N ILE A 71 2.43 -20.58 -13.06
CA ILE A 71 2.16 -19.43 -13.95
C ILE A 71 0.84 -18.73 -13.55
N GLN A 72 0.26 -19.12 -12.41
CA GLN A 72 -1.04 -18.61 -11.97
C GLN A 72 -0.92 -17.21 -11.35
N LYS A 73 -1.96 -16.40 -11.56
CA LYS A 73 -2.18 -15.15 -10.85
C LYS A 73 -2.51 -15.47 -9.39
N THR A 74 -1.79 -14.85 -8.46
CA THR A 74 -2.09 -14.94 -7.03
C THR A 74 -2.80 -13.65 -6.60
N SER A 75 -3.89 -13.76 -5.86
CA SER A 75 -4.60 -12.62 -5.27
C SER A 75 -4.81 -12.89 -3.80
N LEU A 76 -4.29 -12.01 -2.95
CA LEU A 76 -4.36 -12.10 -1.49
C LEU A 76 -5.05 -10.86 -0.95
N VAL A 77 -5.87 -11.02 0.08
CA VAL A 77 -6.54 -9.93 0.76
C VAL A 77 -6.25 -10.07 2.24
N PHE A 78 -5.77 -8.99 2.84
CA PHE A 78 -5.45 -8.89 4.25
C PHE A 78 -6.28 -7.76 4.85
N GLN A 79 -6.85 -7.99 6.03
CA GLN A 79 -7.64 -6.99 6.74
C GLN A 79 -6.79 -6.31 7.81
N SER A 80 -7.09 -5.04 8.09
CA SER A 80 -6.49 -4.29 9.21
C SER A 80 -4.95 -4.28 9.25
N VAL A 81 -4.31 -4.17 8.09
CA VAL A 81 -2.85 -4.07 7.98
C VAL A 81 -2.40 -2.66 8.35
N THR A 82 -1.47 -2.55 9.29
CA THR A 82 -0.94 -1.25 9.73
C THR A 82 0.23 -0.81 8.85
N ILE A 83 0.05 0.24 8.04
CA ILE A 83 1.06 0.82 7.16
C ILE A 83 1.26 2.29 7.55
N ASN A 84 2.51 2.73 7.78
CA ASN A 84 2.84 4.11 8.16
C ASN A 84 1.95 4.70 9.29
N GLY A 85 1.56 3.87 10.26
CA GLY A 85 0.75 4.30 11.42
C GLY A 85 -0.76 4.33 11.20
N PHE A 86 -1.27 3.93 10.05
CA PHE A 86 -2.71 3.76 9.83
C PHE A 86 -3.07 2.31 9.47
N SER A 87 -4.26 1.87 9.90
CA SER A 87 -4.79 0.53 9.60
C SER A 87 -5.68 0.59 8.36
N THR A 88 -5.47 -0.33 7.41
CA THR A 88 -6.25 -0.43 6.18
C THR A 88 -6.26 -1.86 5.66
N ASP A 89 -7.28 -2.21 4.88
CA ASP A 89 -7.29 -3.48 4.17
C ASP A 89 -6.31 -3.41 2.99
N VAL A 90 -5.58 -4.50 2.74
CA VAL A 90 -4.59 -4.56 1.66
C VAL A 90 -4.91 -5.73 0.74
N LYS A 91 -5.12 -5.44 -0.54
CA LYS A 91 -5.24 -6.43 -1.59
C LYS A 91 -3.94 -6.47 -2.38
N ILE A 92 -3.30 -7.64 -2.45
CA ILE A 92 -2.07 -7.85 -3.24
C ILE A 92 -2.38 -8.78 -4.40
N THR A 93 -1.97 -8.39 -5.61
CA THR A 93 -2.02 -9.28 -6.77
C THR A 93 -0.63 -9.50 -7.35
N GLU A 94 -0.30 -10.75 -7.67
CA GLU A 94 0.92 -11.13 -8.40
C GLU A 94 0.57 -11.53 -9.83
N GLN A 95 1.26 -10.92 -10.81
CA GLN A 95 1.09 -11.25 -12.22
C GLN A 95 2.45 -11.45 -12.91
N ILE A 96 2.59 -12.59 -13.58
CA ILE A 96 3.72 -12.86 -14.47
C ILE A 96 3.33 -12.36 -15.86
N LYS A 97 4.02 -11.34 -16.35
CA LYS A 97 3.71 -10.72 -17.65
C LYS A 97 4.41 -11.39 -18.82
N HIS A 98 5.67 -11.78 -18.67
CA HIS A 98 6.46 -12.31 -19.79
C HIS A 98 7.40 -13.43 -19.36
N LYS A 99 7.65 -14.36 -20.29
CA LYS A 99 8.67 -15.40 -20.16
C LYS A 99 10.07 -14.78 -20.28
N ILE A 100 11.04 -15.40 -19.62
CA ILE A 100 12.45 -14.99 -19.67
C ILE A 100 13.28 -16.02 -20.42
N HIS A 101 14.36 -15.58 -21.05
CA HIS A 101 15.25 -16.46 -21.81
C HIS A 101 15.94 -17.49 -20.90
N GLY A 102 15.93 -18.75 -21.32
CA GLY A 102 16.62 -19.85 -20.63
C GLY A 102 15.89 -20.45 -19.43
N ALA A 103 14.73 -19.93 -19.04
CA ALA A 103 13.88 -20.57 -18.04
C ALA A 103 13.15 -21.78 -18.62
N LYS A 104 13.01 -22.84 -17.81
CA LYS A 104 12.22 -24.03 -18.17
C LYS A 104 10.80 -23.86 -17.63
N TYR A 105 9.82 -24.02 -18.49
CA TYR A 105 8.40 -24.00 -18.14
C TYR A 105 7.85 -25.44 -18.15
N PRO A 106 6.80 -25.75 -17.37
CA PRO A 106 6.22 -27.08 -17.37
C PRO A 106 5.82 -27.50 -18.79
N GLU A 107 6.21 -28.71 -19.21
CA GLU A 107 5.92 -29.28 -20.54
C GLU A 107 4.41 -29.52 -20.79
N VAL A 108 3.59 -29.36 -19.76
CA VAL A 108 2.18 -29.78 -19.73
C VAL A 108 1.24 -28.79 -20.43
N LYS A 109 1.73 -27.64 -20.89
CA LYS A 109 0.94 -26.64 -21.62
C LYS A 109 1.75 -26.14 -22.80
N SER A 110 1.18 -26.20 -23.99
CA SER A 110 1.77 -25.65 -25.22
C SER A 110 2.20 -24.18 -25.01
N GLU A 111 3.16 -23.69 -25.80
CA GLU A 111 3.60 -22.29 -25.68
C GLU A 111 2.45 -21.30 -25.84
N GLU A 112 1.46 -21.62 -26.67
CA GLU A 112 0.22 -20.87 -26.85
C GLU A 112 -0.65 -20.89 -25.59
N GLU A 113 -0.84 -22.03 -24.94
CA GLU A 113 -1.63 -22.13 -23.70
C GLU A 113 -0.97 -21.37 -22.53
N ILE A 114 0.35 -21.41 -22.42
CA ILE A 114 1.06 -20.60 -21.41
C ILE A 114 0.90 -19.11 -21.70
N SER A 115 1.03 -18.71 -22.96
CA SER A 115 0.83 -17.32 -23.38
C SER A 115 -0.61 -16.88 -23.15
N ASN A 116 -1.59 -17.75 -23.40
CA ASN A 116 -3.00 -17.49 -23.16
C ASN A 116 -3.33 -17.39 -21.65
N LEU A 117 -2.70 -18.18 -20.78
CA LEU A 117 -2.86 -18.04 -19.33
C LEU A 117 -2.31 -16.70 -18.82
N ILE A 118 -1.18 -16.26 -19.38
CA ILE A 118 -0.60 -14.94 -19.12
C ILE A 118 -1.58 -13.86 -19.61
N LEU A 119 -2.05 -13.93 -20.86
CA LEU A 119 -3.02 -13.00 -21.46
C LEU A 119 -4.37 -12.95 -20.72
N GLN A 120 -4.90 -14.09 -20.27
CA GLN A 120 -6.13 -14.15 -19.49
C GLN A 120 -6.01 -13.44 -18.14
N SER A 121 -4.80 -13.39 -17.56
CA SER A 121 -4.56 -12.62 -16.34
C SER A 121 -4.65 -11.10 -16.55
N GLU A 122 -4.60 -10.64 -17.81
CA GLU A 122 -4.63 -9.23 -18.23
C GLU A 122 -6.04 -8.68 -18.43
N ALA A 123 -7.06 -9.55 -18.56
CA ALA A 123 -8.41 -9.18 -18.98
C ALA A 123 -9.23 -8.36 -17.95
N SER A 124 -8.67 -8.04 -16.78
CA SER A 124 -9.31 -7.10 -15.85
C SER A 124 -8.96 -5.65 -16.22
N LEU A 125 -9.58 -5.18 -17.31
CA LEU A 125 -9.66 -3.78 -17.73
C LEU A 125 -10.66 -2.99 -16.86
N THR A 126 -10.63 -3.19 -15.54
CA THR A 126 -11.39 -2.34 -14.63
C THR A 126 -10.65 -0.99 -14.49
N PRO A 127 -11.37 0.15 -14.49
CA PRO A 127 -10.76 1.44 -14.17
C PRO A 127 -10.05 1.34 -12.82
N TYR A 128 -8.79 1.75 -12.76
CA TYR A 128 -8.00 1.66 -11.53
C TYR A 128 -8.56 2.63 -10.49
N PRO A 129 -8.98 2.15 -9.31
CA PRO A 129 -9.36 3.05 -8.22
C PRO A 129 -8.14 3.86 -7.76
N HIS A 130 -8.35 5.04 -7.16
CA HIS A 130 -7.24 5.88 -6.71
C HIS A 130 -6.45 5.32 -5.51
N SER A 131 -6.67 4.07 -5.10
CA SER A 131 -5.90 3.35 -4.06
C SER A 131 -4.95 2.28 -4.64
N HIS A 132 -4.68 2.36 -5.94
CA HIS A 132 -3.97 1.35 -6.70
C HIS A 132 -2.48 1.69 -6.89
N ILE A 133 -1.61 0.84 -6.36
CA ILE A 133 -0.15 0.94 -6.46
C ILE A 133 0.33 -0.17 -7.39
N THR A 134 1.01 0.20 -8.48
CA THR A 134 1.57 -0.79 -9.41
C THR A 134 3.09 -0.83 -9.28
N LEU A 135 3.61 -2.01 -8.92
CA LEU A 135 5.03 -2.29 -8.80
C LEU A 135 5.47 -3.19 -9.95
N LEU A 136 6.24 -2.65 -10.89
CA LEU A 136 6.87 -3.43 -11.94
C LEU A 136 8.22 -3.98 -11.45
N PHE A 137 8.29 -5.28 -11.19
CA PHE A 137 9.49 -5.96 -10.74
C PHE A 137 10.41 -6.37 -11.87
N THR A 138 11.68 -6.08 -11.70
CA THR A 138 12.78 -6.55 -12.53
C THR A 138 13.98 -6.96 -11.65
N THR A 139 15.08 -7.39 -12.27
CA THR A 139 16.29 -7.78 -11.54
C THR A 139 17.56 -7.49 -12.33
N ASP A 140 18.66 -7.27 -11.60
CA ASP A 140 20.04 -7.21 -12.11
C ASP A 140 20.64 -8.60 -12.40
N GLY A 141 19.91 -9.68 -12.09
CA GLY A 141 20.38 -11.05 -12.30
C GLY A 141 21.36 -11.55 -11.23
N SER A 142 21.48 -10.85 -10.11
CA SER A 142 22.33 -11.24 -8.96
C SER A 142 21.83 -12.48 -8.22
N PHE A 143 20.60 -12.92 -8.46
CA PHE A 143 20.00 -14.13 -7.87
C PHE A 143 19.24 -14.95 -8.92
N GLY A 144 18.71 -16.11 -8.50
CA GLY A 144 17.79 -16.90 -9.32
C GLY A 144 18.42 -17.70 -10.46
N GLY A 145 19.72 -17.51 -10.72
CA GLY A 145 20.52 -18.30 -11.67
C GLY A 145 20.35 -17.89 -13.14
N PHE A 146 19.83 -16.67 -13.38
CA PHE A 146 19.68 -16.08 -14.71
C PHE A 146 20.39 -14.72 -14.75
N PRO A 147 21.19 -14.46 -15.79
CA PRO A 147 21.86 -13.18 -15.96
C PRO A 147 20.87 -12.08 -16.38
N ARG A 148 21.22 -10.81 -16.14
CA ARG A 148 20.40 -9.64 -16.49
C ARG A 148 19.81 -9.68 -17.90
N TYR A 149 20.62 -10.04 -18.90
CA TYR A 149 20.20 -10.03 -20.30
C TYR A 149 18.99 -10.94 -20.58
N ALA A 150 18.77 -11.96 -19.74
CA ALA A 150 17.61 -12.85 -19.88
C ALA A 150 16.27 -12.16 -19.60
N TYR A 151 16.30 -11.03 -18.89
CA TYR A 151 15.11 -10.30 -18.42
C TYR A 151 14.77 -9.07 -19.26
N ILE A 152 15.73 -8.51 -20.03
CA ILE A 152 15.58 -7.21 -20.69
C ILE A 152 14.39 -7.18 -21.65
N ASP A 153 14.24 -8.18 -22.52
CA ASP A 153 13.13 -8.21 -23.48
C ASP A 153 11.77 -8.31 -22.78
N ALA A 154 11.70 -9.12 -21.73
CA ALA A 154 10.50 -9.35 -20.94
C ALA A 154 10.12 -8.10 -20.12
N GLU A 155 11.12 -7.39 -19.59
CA GLU A 155 10.95 -6.11 -18.90
C GLU A 155 10.37 -5.05 -19.84
N LYS A 156 10.97 -4.87 -21.02
CA LYS A 156 10.52 -3.87 -21.99
C LYS A 156 9.07 -4.10 -22.40
N LYS A 157 8.71 -5.35 -22.70
CA LYS A 157 7.32 -5.71 -22.99
C LYS A 157 6.38 -5.43 -21.81
N SER A 158 6.80 -5.76 -20.58
CA SER A 158 5.99 -5.47 -19.38
C SER A 158 5.73 -3.97 -19.21
N ILE A 159 6.71 -3.12 -19.53
CA ILE A 159 6.58 -1.66 -19.51
C ILE A 159 5.63 -1.17 -20.61
N GLU A 160 5.79 -1.69 -21.82
CA GLU A 160 4.91 -1.39 -22.97
C GLU A 160 3.45 -1.72 -22.65
N ASP A 161 3.18 -2.90 -22.07
CA ASP A 161 1.83 -3.30 -21.68
C ASP A 161 1.19 -2.30 -20.71
N LEU A 162 1.95 -1.87 -19.68
CA LEU A 162 1.48 -0.90 -18.68
C LEU A 162 1.22 0.48 -19.29
N ASN A 163 2.07 0.91 -20.22
CA ASN A 163 1.91 2.18 -20.93
C ASN A 163 0.70 2.15 -21.86
N ILE A 164 0.45 1.04 -22.58
CA ILE A 164 -0.72 0.88 -23.47
C ILE A 164 -2.02 1.05 -22.69
N VAL A 165 -2.10 0.51 -21.47
CA VAL A 165 -3.28 0.64 -20.60
C VAL A 165 -3.29 1.92 -19.77
N ASN A 166 -2.31 2.83 -19.96
CA ASN A 166 -2.12 4.05 -19.18
C ASN A 166 -2.13 3.81 -17.66
N LYS A 167 -1.58 2.68 -17.20
CA LYS A 167 -1.53 2.33 -15.78
C LYS A 167 -0.27 2.94 -15.17
N PRO A 168 -0.38 3.85 -14.19
CA PRO A 168 0.80 4.40 -13.51
C PRO A 168 1.51 3.31 -12.71
N PHE A 169 2.84 3.28 -12.77
CA PHE A 169 3.65 2.30 -12.05
C PHE A 169 4.97 2.90 -11.58
N VAL A 170 5.67 2.14 -10.72
CA VAL A 170 7.08 2.35 -10.38
C VAL A 170 7.86 1.07 -10.70
N ILE A 171 9.14 1.21 -11.01
CA ILE A 171 10.01 0.06 -11.26
C ILE A 171 10.70 -0.33 -9.96
N VAL A 172 10.74 -1.63 -9.66
CA VAL A 172 11.48 -2.20 -8.54
C VAL A 172 12.55 -3.13 -9.11
N VAL A 173 13.82 -2.72 -8.99
CA VAL A 173 14.99 -3.55 -9.27
C VAL A 173 15.28 -4.37 -8.02
N ASN A 174 14.87 -5.63 -8.04
CA ASN A 174 15.23 -6.58 -7.01
C ASN A 174 16.66 -7.08 -7.25
N THR A 175 17.50 -7.01 -6.22
CA THR A 175 18.91 -7.42 -6.25
C THR A 175 19.33 -8.03 -4.92
N ALA A 176 20.29 -8.95 -4.96
CA ALA A 176 20.97 -9.42 -3.76
C ALA A 176 21.89 -8.36 -3.14
N ASN A 177 22.32 -7.35 -3.91
CA ASN A 177 23.30 -6.33 -3.49
C ASN A 177 22.81 -4.89 -3.79
N PRO A 178 21.85 -4.35 -3.01
CA PRO A 178 21.26 -3.03 -3.27
C PRO A 178 22.25 -1.87 -3.32
N GLU A 179 23.35 -1.96 -2.56
CA GLU A 179 24.38 -0.92 -2.47
C GLU A 179 25.48 -1.03 -3.55
N SER A 180 25.40 -2.02 -4.44
CA SER A 180 26.42 -2.20 -5.47
C SER A 180 26.37 -1.12 -6.55
N GLU A 181 27.54 -0.75 -7.08
CA GLU A 181 27.64 0.23 -8.18
C GLU A 181 26.81 -0.20 -9.40
N ASP A 182 26.83 -1.50 -9.74
CA ASP A 182 26.04 -2.05 -10.86
C ASP A 182 24.53 -1.85 -10.67
N ALA A 183 24.02 -2.04 -9.45
CA ALA A 183 22.60 -1.85 -9.15
C ALA A 183 22.21 -0.37 -9.26
N LEU A 184 23.04 0.54 -8.72
CA LEU A 184 22.82 1.99 -8.78
C LEU A 184 22.86 2.52 -10.23
N LEU A 185 23.81 2.05 -11.04
CA LEU A 185 23.88 2.38 -12.46
C LEU A 185 22.66 1.86 -13.23
N LEU A 186 22.18 0.65 -12.92
CA LEU A 186 20.99 0.09 -13.53
C LEU A 186 19.74 0.92 -13.18
N GLN A 187 19.60 1.36 -11.93
CA GLN A 187 18.51 2.23 -11.50
C GLN A 187 18.51 3.55 -12.28
N GLN A 188 19.65 4.23 -12.35
CA GLN A 188 19.78 5.50 -13.09
C GLN A 188 19.40 5.31 -14.55
N LYS A 189 19.96 4.28 -15.20
CA LYS A 189 19.66 3.97 -16.60
C LYS A 189 18.16 3.74 -16.84
N LEU A 190 17.51 2.92 -16.01
CA LEU A 190 16.07 2.63 -16.18
C LEU A 190 15.21 3.87 -15.91
N GLN A 191 15.61 4.71 -14.96
CA GLN A 191 14.92 5.95 -14.64
C GLN A 191 15.01 6.95 -15.80
N GLU A 192 16.18 7.05 -16.44
CA GLU A 192 16.38 7.88 -17.64
C GLU A 192 15.63 7.31 -18.86
N GLU A 193 15.76 6.01 -19.14
CA GLU A 193 15.17 5.35 -20.32
C GLU A 193 13.63 5.41 -20.30
N HIS A 194 13.02 5.28 -19.13
CA HIS A 194 11.56 5.18 -19.01
C HIS A 194 10.89 6.39 -18.38
N SER A 195 11.65 7.33 -17.79
CA SER A 195 11.10 8.49 -17.06
C SER A 195 10.10 8.11 -15.96
N VAL A 196 10.35 6.98 -15.28
CA VAL A 196 9.53 6.45 -14.18
C VAL A 196 10.39 6.28 -12.93
N PRO A 197 9.89 6.50 -11.70
CA PRO A 197 10.65 6.23 -10.49
C PRO A 197 11.12 4.78 -10.43
N VAL A 198 12.40 4.58 -10.09
CA VAL A 198 13.03 3.26 -9.96
C VAL A 198 13.56 3.10 -8.54
N PHE A 199 13.22 1.99 -7.89
CA PHE A 199 13.69 1.63 -6.56
C PHE A 199 14.59 0.40 -6.65
N ILE A 200 15.64 0.37 -5.83
CA ILE A 200 16.46 -0.81 -5.63
C ILE A 200 16.15 -1.37 -4.25
N LEU A 201 15.93 -2.68 -4.16
CA LEU A 201 15.78 -3.36 -2.88
C LEU A 201 16.20 -4.82 -2.98
N SER A 202 16.38 -5.47 -1.83
CA SER A 202 16.47 -6.93 -1.74
C SER A 202 15.16 -7.48 -1.20
N ALA A 203 14.39 -8.16 -2.04
CA ALA A 203 13.11 -8.75 -1.59
C ALA A 203 13.30 -9.79 -0.48
N ALA A 204 14.47 -10.47 -0.45
CA ALA A 204 14.78 -11.46 0.56
C ALA A 204 15.18 -10.84 1.92
N ASN A 205 15.73 -9.63 1.90
CA ASN A 205 16.19 -8.91 3.09
C ASN A 205 15.44 -7.58 3.26
N LEU A 206 14.17 -7.55 2.85
CA LEU A 206 13.36 -6.34 2.84
C LEU A 206 13.16 -5.86 4.28
N ASN A 207 13.29 -4.55 4.50
CA ASN A 207 12.90 -3.93 5.76
C ASN A 207 11.70 -2.99 5.60
N ILE A 208 11.03 -2.70 6.73
CA ILE A 208 9.84 -1.83 6.79
C ILE A 208 10.12 -0.44 6.22
N GLY A 209 11.32 0.11 6.45
CA GLY A 209 11.71 1.43 5.96
C GLY A 209 11.77 1.50 4.43
N GLU A 210 12.45 0.55 3.81
CA GLU A 210 12.56 0.44 2.34
C GLU A 210 11.20 0.26 1.67
N PHE A 211 10.35 -0.61 2.23
CA PHE A 211 9.02 -0.82 1.69
C PHE A 211 8.14 0.43 1.83
N ASN A 212 8.19 1.08 3.00
CA ASN A 212 7.47 2.34 3.20
C ASN A 212 7.90 3.43 2.22
N GLN A 213 9.17 3.48 1.77
CA GLN A 213 9.59 4.41 0.72
C GLN A 213 8.94 4.11 -0.63
N VAL A 214 8.86 2.83 -1.02
CA VAL A 214 8.19 2.39 -2.25
C VAL A 214 6.70 2.76 -2.23
N LEU A 215 6.04 2.57 -1.09
CA LEU A 215 4.64 2.98 -0.92
C LEU A 215 4.48 4.50 -0.91
N LYS A 216 5.31 5.23 -0.14
CA LYS A 216 5.20 6.69 0.02
C LYS A 216 5.21 7.42 -1.32
N ASN A 217 6.12 7.11 -2.23
CA ASN A 217 6.20 7.80 -3.53
C ASN A 217 4.95 7.60 -4.42
N ASN A 218 4.22 6.50 -4.24
CA ASN A 218 2.95 6.29 -4.92
C ASN A 218 1.80 7.01 -4.18
N LEU A 219 1.75 6.88 -2.85
CA LEU A 219 0.76 7.54 -1.99
C LEU A 219 0.82 9.08 -2.07
N CYS A 220 2.00 9.66 -2.30
CA CYS A 220 2.20 11.12 -2.41
C CYS A 220 1.48 11.76 -3.60
N LYS A 221 1.08 10.98 -4.62
CA LYS A 221 0.37 11.50 -5.79
C LYS A 221 -1.14 11.63 -5.58
N HIS A 222 -1.65 11.14 -4.45
CA HIS A 222 -3.07 11.14 -4.15
C HIS A 222 -3.41 12.34 -3.25
N PRO A 223 -4.21 13.31 -3.74
CA PRO A 223 -4.60 14.44 -2.92
C PRO A 223 -5.59 14.00 -1.83
N ILE A 224 -5.52 14.67 -0.69
CA ILE A 224 -6.60 14.64 0.30
C ILE A 224 -7.61 15.70 -0.14
N ASN A 225 -8.85 15.29 -0.39
CA ASN A 225 -9.98 16.15 -0.74
C ASN A 225 -10.81 16.52 0.49
N GLU A 226 -10.85 15.65 1.49
CA GLU A 226 -11.66 15.83 2.70
C GLU A 226 -10.97 15.24 3.92
N LEU A 227 -10.97 16.00 5.02
CA LEU A 227 -10.48 15.57 6.32
C LEU A 227 -11.57 15.79 7.37
N ASN A 228 -12.00 14.71 8.00
CA ASN A 228 -12.97 14.69 9.08
C ASN A 228 -12.24 14.44 10.40
N LEU A 229 -12.34 15.38 11.33
CA LEU A 229 -11.72 15.28 12.65
C LEU A 229 -12.82 15.04 13.69
N GLU A 230 -12.81 13.86 14.30
CA GLU A 230 -13.69 13.48 15.39
C GLU A 230 -13.01 13.83 16.72
N ILE A 231 -13.51 14.87 17.38
CA ILE A 231 -12.98 15.32 18.67
C ILE A 231 -13.69 14.56 19.79
N SER A 232 -12.92 13.89 20.63
CA SER A 232 -13.39 13.07 21.74
C SER A 232 -13.02 13.72 23.08
N PRO A 233 -13.97 13.90 24.02
CA PRO A 233 -15.40 13.66 23.87
C PRO A 233 -16.10 14.66 22.93
N SER A 234 -17.08 14.16 22.15
CA SER A 234 -17.80 14.96 21.13
C SER A 234 -18.54 16.17 21.71
N LEU A 235 -18.86 16.14 22.99
CA LEU A 235 -19.58 17.20 23.68
C LEU A 235 -18.74 18.48 23.82
N ILE A 236 -17.40 18.41 23.79
CA ILE A 236 -16.54 19.60 23.80
C ILE A 236 -16.87 20.53 22.61
N MET A 237 -17.32 19.94 21.50
CA MET A 237 -17.71 20.68 20.29
C MET A 237 -19.02 21.45 20.44
N SER A 238 -19.78 21.21 21.52
CA SER A 238 -21.01 21.94 21.83
C SER A 238 -20.77 23.26 22.56
N LEU A 239 -19.59 23.42 23.18
CA LEU A 239 -19.17 24.65 23.84
C LEU A 239 -19.22 25.84 22.86
N ASP A 240 -19.50 27.02 23.42
CA ASP A 240 -19.50 28.28 22.67
C ASP A 240 -18.17 28.51 21.94
N GLU A 241 -18.20 29.08 20.74
CA GLU A 241 -16.99 29.33 19.94
C GLU A 241 -15.99 30.25 20.64
N SER A 242 -16.46 31.10 21.57
CA SER A 242 -15.62 31.97 22.39
C SER A 242 -15.05 31.28 23.64
N HIS A 243 -15.44 30.04 23.93
CA HIS A 243 -14.90 29.29 25.06
C HIS A 243 -13.41 28.96 24.84
N SER A 244 -12.59 29.11 25.90
CA SER A 244 -11.13 28.96 25.82
C SER A 244 -10.68 27.64 25.19
N LEU A 245 -11.25 26.51 25.66
CA LEU A 245 -10.93 25.18 25.11
C LEU A 245 -11.37 25.04 23.64
N ARG A 246 -12.52 25.62 23.29
CA ARG A 246 -13.06 25.57 21.92
C ARG A 246 -12.18 26.34 20.95
N MET A 247 -11.71 27.53 21.36
CA MET A 247 -10.74 28.32 20.61
C MET A 247 -9.41 27.59 20.42
N GLN A 248 -8.86 26.99 21.49
CA GLN A 248 -7.62 26.23 21.40
C GLN A 248 -7.71 25.06 20.41
N ILE A 249 -8.82 24.31 20.43
CA ILE A 249 -9.06 23.22 19.47
C ILE A 249 -9.14 23.76 18.04
N ASN A 250 -9.89 24.84 17.82
CA ASN A 250 -10.03 25.45 16.49
C ASN A 250 -8.68 25.97 15.96
N ASP A 251 -7.88 26.61 16.81
CA ASP A 251 -6.54 27.12 16.46
C ASP A 251 -5.57 25.98 16.16
N MET A 252 -5.56 24.93 16.99
CA MET A 252 -4.80 23.70 16.77
C MET A 252 -5.14 23.08 15.41
N VAL A 253 -6.44 22.85 15.15
CA VAL A 253 -6.90 22.28 13.88
C VAL A 253 -6.46 23.16 12.72
N LYS A 254 -6.63 24.47 12.82
CA LYS A 254 -6.21 25.40 11.76
C LYS A 254 -4.70 25.39 11.54
N GLU A 255 -3.89 25.26 12.59
CA GLU A 255 -2.43 25.22 12.50
C GLU A 255 -1.94 23.92 11.82
N VAL A 256 -2.36 22.77 12.32
CA VAL A 256 -1.96 21.45 11.79
C VAL A 256 -2.51 21.26 10.36
N THR A 257 -3.70 21.81 10.14
CA THR A 257 -4.46 22.01 8.91
C THR A 257 -3.74 22.47 7.65
N GLN A 258 -2.80 23.41 7.80
CA GLN A 258 -2.42 24.34 6.74
C GLN A 258 -1.62 23.72 5.60
N ASP A 259 -0.79 22.71 5.90
CA ASP A 259 0.20 22.17 4.97
C ASP A 259 -0.16 20.76 4.44
N ILE A 260 -1.42 20.36 4.59
CA ILE A 260 -1.90 19.02 4.20
C ILE A 260 -2.35 19.04 2.75
N ALA A 261 -1.71 18.20 1.93
CA ALA A 261 -2.00 18.09 0.50
C ALA A 261 -2.20 16.64 0.05
N CYS A 262 -1.38 15.69 0.53
CA CYS A 262 -1.49 14.26 0.19
C CYS A 262 -1.51 13.32 1.40
N PHE A 263 -1.96 12.09 1.17
CA PHE A 263 -1.96 10.98 2.14
C PHE A 263 -0.59 10.74 2.80
N CYS A 264 0.46 11.07 2.07
CA CYS A 264 1.85 11.07 2.53
C CYS A 264 2.09 11.93 3.80
N HIS A 265 1.33 13.00 4.00
CA HIS A 265 1.48 13.95 5.11
C HIS A 265 0.76 13.47 6.37
N LEU A 266 0.00 12.37 6.30
CA LEU A 266 -0.78 11.89 7.44
C LEU A 266 0.09 11.53 8.64
N GLU A 267 1.22 10.86 8.44
CA GLU A 267 2.15 10.54 9.54
C GLU A 267 2.66 11.81 10.24
N TYR A 268 2.96 12.86 9.48
CA TYR A 268 3.41 14.15 10.01
C TYR A 268 2.27 14.87 10.72
N LEU A 269 1.07 14.88 10.13
CA LEU A 269 -0.15 15.45 10.68
C LEU A 269 -0.48 14.86 12.05
N LEU A 270 -0.45 13.52 12.18
CA LEU A 270 -0.73 12.85 13.45
C LEU A 270 0.27 13.26 14.54
N LYS A 271 1.56 13.33 14.20
CA LYS A 271 2.60 13.79 15.13
C LYS A 271 2.41 15.24 15.55
N ARG A 272 2.03 16.12 14.61
CA ARG A 272 1.78 17.54 14.89
C ARG A 272 0.61 17.76 15.84
N PHE A 273 -0.46 16.96 15.76
CA PHE A 273 -1.52 17.03 16.76
C PHE A 273 -1.04 16.61 18.16
N MET A 274 -0.19 15.59 18.25
CA MET A 274 0.40 15.15 19.52
C MET A 274 1.35 16.18 20.17
N ASP A 275 1.79 17.22 19.44
CA ASP A 275 2.60 18.31 20.01
C ASP A 275 1.76 19.24 20.93
N PHE A 276 0.43 19.20 20.83
CA PHE A 276 -0.46 20.04 21.62
C PHE A 276 -0.78 19.38 22.96
N ARG A 277 -0.57 20.13 24.06
CA ARG A 277 -0.81 19.63 25.43
C ARG A 277 -2.23 19.18 25.71
N ILE A 278 -3.20 19.73 24.97
CA ILE A 278 -4.61 19.39 25.14
C ILE A 278 -4.98 18.05 24.50
N VAL A 279 -4.06 17.41 23.76
CA VAL A 279 -4.28 16.16 23.03
C VAL A 279 -3.59 15.02 23.75
N SER A 280 -4.35 13.98 24.08
CA SER A 280 -3.82 12.77 24.72
C SER A 280 -3.54 11.64 23.72
N ASN A 281 -4.30 11.57 22.63
CA ASN A 281 -4.15 10.55 21.61
C ASN A 281 -4.72 11.00 20.25
N VAL A 282 -4.15 10.48 19.17
CA VAL A 282 -4.60 10.75 17.79
C VAL A 282 -4.44 9.50 16.95
N GLN A 283 -5.49 9.13 16.22
CA GLN A 283 -5.47 7.95 15.34
C GLN A 283 -6.33 8.18 14.10
N ILE A 284 -5.95 7.54 12.99
CA ILE A 284 -6.79 7.50 11.80
C ILE A 284 -7.86 6.43 12.02
N SER A 285 -9.13 6.84 12.07
CA SER A 285 -10.25 5.92 12.22
C SER A 285 -10.68 5.33 10.88
N LYS A 286 -10.54 6.09 9.79
CA LYS A 286 -10.92 5.63 8.45
C LYS A 286 -10.15 6.33 7.35
N LEU A 287 -9.86 5.59 6.29
CA LEU A 287 -9.16 6.09 5.12
C LEU A 287 -9.86 5.66 3.84
N ASN A 288 -10.27 6.61 3.01
CA ASN A 288 -10.73 6.36 1.64
C ASN A 288 -9.84 7.10 0.64
N MET A 289 -8.85 6.39 0.15
CA MET A 289 -7.95 6.91 -0.88
C MET A 289 -8.64 7.16 -2.23
N SER A 290 -9.68 6.40 -2.57
CA SER A 290 -10.43 6.59 -3.82
C SER A 290 -11.17 7.93 -3.85
N ALA A 291 -11.80 8.29 -2.74
CA ALA A 291 -12.53 9.55 -2.59
C ALA A 291 -11.62 10.70 -2.13
N GLY A 292 -10.39 10.41 -1.69
CA GLY A 292 -9.51 11.38 -1.06
C GLY A 292 -9.98 11.80 0.34
N THR A 293 -10.70 10.94 1.05
CA THR A 293 -11.25 11.27 2.38
C THR A 293 -10.49 10.57 3.52
N VAL A 294 -10.29 11.29 4.62
CA VAL A 294 -9.61 10.79 5.82
C VAL A 294 -10.45 11.13 7.05
N GLU A 295 -10.69 10.17 7.93
CA GLU A 295 -11.31 10.38 9.24
C GLU A 295 -10.24 10.15 10.32
N ILE A 296 -10.07 11.13 11.22
CA ILE A 296 -9.10 11.13 12.31
C ILE A 296 -9.85 11.33 13.62
N TRP A 297 -9.58 10.46 14.58
CA TRP A 297 -10.03 10.56 15.94
C TRP A 297 -8.97 11.25 16.79
N ILE A 298 -9.37 12.27 17.56
CA ILE A 298 -8.51 13.06 18.44
C ILE A 298 -9.10 12.99 19.85
N ASP A 299 -8.38 12.39 20.79
CA ASP A 299 -8.74 12.41 22.20
C ASP A 299 -8.14 13.65 22.88
N ILE A 300 -9.00 14.40 23.56
CA ILE A 300 -8.61 15.51 24.41
C ILE A 300 -8.18 14.98 25.77
N ASP A 301 -7.15 15.60 26.36
CA ASP A 301 -6.63 15.23 27.67
C ASP A 301 -7.72 15.32 28.75
N GLU A 302 -7.83 14.28 29.58
CA GLU A 302 -8.86 14.17 30.62
C GLU A 302 -8.83 15.36 31.60
N GLU A 303 -7.67 15.94 31.88
CA GLU A 303 -7.56 17.13 32.74
C GLU A 303 -8.20 18.36 32.10
N GLU A 304 -8.11 18.51 30.77
CA GLU A 304 -8.76 19.59 30.05
C GLU A 304 -10.27 19.37 29.94
N VAL A 305 -10.71 18.11 29.77
CA VAL A 305 -12.13 17.76 29.79
C VAL A 305 -12.73 18.06 31.16
N GLY A 306 -12.07 17.64 32.25
CA GLY A 306 -12.51 17.85 33.63
C GLY A 306 -12.76 19.32 33.99
N LYS A 307 -12.03 20.26 33.36
CA LYS A 307 -12.22 21.71 33.59
C LYS A 307 -13.54 22.23 33.05
N VAL A 308 -14.16 21.54 32.10
CA VAL A 308 -15.36 21.99 31.37
C VAL A 308 -16.54 21.02 31.53
N GLU A 309 -16.40 19.94 32.29
CA GLU A 309 -17.44 18.92 32.46
C GLU A 309 -18.79 19.51 32.87
N ASP A 310 -18.81 20.37 33.90
CA ASP A 310 -20.04 20.96 34.42
C ASP A 310 -20.78 21.83 33.37
N GLU A 311 -20.03 22.55 32.53
CA GLU A 311 -20.55 23.39 31.45
C GLU A 311 -21.11 22.53 30.30
N ILE A 312 -20.40 21.45 29.99
CA ILE A 312 -20.81 20.49 28.95
C ILE A 312 -22.09 19.73 29.36
N PHE A 313 -22.23 19.32 30.62
CA PHE A 313 -23.40 18.59 31.10
C PHE A 313 -24.67 19.44 31.17
N THR A 314 -24.53 20.77 31.29
CA THR A 314 -25.67 21.70 31.29
C THR A 314 -26.17 22.01 29.88
N GLU A 315 -25.30 21.99 28.87
CA GLU A 315 -25.67 22.15 27.46
C GLU A 315 -26.13 20.84 26.81
N LYS A 316 -27.43 20.52 26.91
CA LYS A 316 -28.06 19.42 26.13
C LYS A 316 -28.14 19.73 24.63
N LYS A 317 -27.01 19.90 23.93
CA LYS A 317 -26.99 20.02 22.47
C LYS A 317 -26.31 18.81 21.83
N LYS A 318 -27.10 18.08 21.04
CA LYS A 318 -26.66 17.03 20.11
C LYS A 318 -25.89 17.65 18.93
N GLY A 319 -24.69 18.16 19.18
CA GLY A 319 -23.73 18.44 18.11
C GLY A 319 -22.99 17.16 17.74
N LEU A 320 -22.95 16.80 16.46
CA LEU A 320 -21.97 15.81 15.98
C LEU A 320 -20.58 16.44 16.17
N GLY A 321 -19.73 15.80 16.97
CA GLY A 321 -18.37 16.28 17.31
C GLY A 321 -17.36 16.13 16.16
N ILE A 322 -17.78 16.40 14.93
CA ILE A 322 -16.99 16.17 13.71
C ILE A 322 -16.70 17.53 13.05
N MET A 323 -15.42 17.89 12.94
CA MET A 323 -14.97 19.00 12.11
C MET A 323 -14.65 18.49 10.71
N ARG A 324 -15.36 19.00 9.69
CA ARG A 324 -15.16 18.63 8.29
C ARG A 324 -14.41 19.72 7.54
N LEU A 325 -13.24 19.37 7.01
CA LEU A 325 -12.36 20.25 6.23
C LEU A 325 -12.33 19.76 4.78
N LEU A 326 -12.55 20.66 3.83
CA LEU A 326 -12.52 20.36 2.40
C LEU A 326 -11.32 21.05 1.75
N PHE A 327 -10.55 20.28 0.98
CA PHE A 327 -9.38 20.73 0.25
C PHE A 327 -9.66 20.65 -1.26
N GLY A 328 -9.12 21.60 -2.04
CA GLY A 328 -9.30 21.63 -3.49
C GLY A 328 -10.69 22.09 -3.93
N LYS A 329 -10.84 23.40 -4.18
CA LYS A 329 -11.79 23.93 -5.16
C LYS A 329 -11.05 24.44 -6.37
#